data_AF-A0A3S4IGP8-F1
#
_entry.id   AF-A0A3S4IGP8-F1
#
_cell.length_a   1.000
_cell.length_b   1.000
_cell.length_c   1.000
_cell.angle_alpha   90.00
_cell.angle_beta   90.00
_cell.angle_gamma   90.00
#
_symmetry.space_group_name_H-M   'P 1'
#
loop_
_entity.id
_entity.type
_entity.pdbx_description
1 polymer ?
#
loop_
_entity_poly.entity_id
_entity_poly.type
_entity_poly.pdbx_seq_one_letter_code
_entity_poly.pdbx_strand_id
1 'polypeptide(L)'
;MVQLKVDAQTRLLNSRLHSAGHLIGCAGETWGWSPVKAHHWPGEGRITFSAGEHARLPDAENLLACIEQWQAKDYARRIEFDGERRKVGFGELPMYFCGRNTCHFRSANLVV
;
A
#
# COMPACT_ATOMS: atom_id res chain seq x y z
N MET A 1 -14.48 -30.12 -17.68
CA MET A 1 -14.41 -28.64 -17.56
C MET A 1 -14.58 -28.30 -16.08
N VAL A 2 -13.71 -27.48 -15.50
CA VAL A 2 -13.80 -27.06 -14.09
C VAL A 2 -14.15 -25.58 -14.05
N GLN A 3 -15.07 -25.20 -13.16
CA GLN A 3 -15.41 -23.80 -12.91
C GLN A 3 -14.70 -23.30 -11.65
N LEU A 4 -14.07 -22.13 -11.77
CA LEU A 4 -13.42 -21.44 -10.66
C LEU A 4 -14.27 -20.22 -10.28
N LYS A 5 -14.53 -20.03 -8.98
CA LYS A 5 -15.26 -18.89 -8.44
C LYS A 5 -14.43 -18.25 -7.34
N VAL A 6 -14.40 -16.92 -7.34
CA VAL A 6 -13.76 -16.11 -6.28
C VAL A 6 -14.86 -15.39 -5.51
N ASP A 7 -14.77 -15.38 -4.18
CA ASP A 7 -15.66 -14.58 -3.35
C ASP A 7 -15.35 -13.09 -3.52
N ALA A 8 -16.34 -12.32 -3.99
CA ALA A 8 -16.15 -10.93 -4.36
C ALA A 8 -15.88 -10.02 -3.16
N GLN A 9 -16.55 -10.28 -2.02
CA GLN A 9 -16.42 -9.44 -0.83
C GLN A 9 -15.05 -9.62 -0.17
N THR A 10 -14.62 -10.85 0.03
CA THR A 10 -13.29 -11.20 0.54
C THR A 10 -12.20 -10.65 -0.37
N ARG A 11 -12.40 -10.76 -1.69
CA ARG A 11 -11.46 -10.24 -2.68
C ARG A 11 -11.35 -8.73 -2.62
N LEU A 12 -12.46 -8.01 -2.40
CA LEU A 12 -12.46 -6.56 -2.23
C LEU A 12 -11.77 -6.14 -0.93
N LEU A 13 -12.11 -6.78 0.20
CA LEU A 13 -11.53 -6.48 1.51
C LEU A 13 -10.00 -6.66 1.51
N ASN A 14 -9.52 -7.81 1.05
CA ASN A 14 -8.08 -8.08 0.97
C ASN A 14 -7.34 -7.10 0.05
N SER A 15 -8.04 -6.54 -0.93
CA SER A 15 -7.48 -5.52 -1.80
C SER A 15 -7.36 -4.18 -1.11
N ARG A 16 -8.36 -3.78 -0.32
CA ARG A 16 -8.32 -2.51 0.42
C ARG A 16 -7.21 -2.55 1.44
N LEU A 17 -7.16 -3.63 2.23
CA LEU A 17 -6.12 -3.84 3.24
C LEU A 17 -4.72 -3.84 2.63
N HIS A 18 -4.52 -4.53 1.50
CA HIS A 18 -3.22 -4.56 0.86
C HIS A 18 -2.82 -3.20 0.27
N SER A 19 -3.73 -2.51 -0.42
CA SER A 19 -3.46 -1.18 -0.94
C SER A 19 -3.22 -0.15 0.17
N ALA A 20 -3.94 -0.23 1.30
CA ALA A 20 -3.71 0.63 2.47
C ALA A 20 -2.30 0.42 3.02
N GLY A 21 -1.82 -0.82 3.00
CA GLY A 21 -0.44 -1.17 3.31
C GLY A 21 0.60 -0.42 2.47
N HIS A 22 0.34 -0.19 1.18
CA HIS A 22 1.26 0.59 0.35
C HIS A 22 1.30 2.05 0.81
N LEU A 23 0.15 2.65 1.09
CA LEU A 23 0.08 4.04 1.54
C LEU A 23 0.74 4.22 2.92
N ILE A 24 0.49 3.32 3.88
CA ILE A 24 1.14 3.39 5.20
C ILE A 24 2.66 3.19 5.07
N GLY A 25 3.12 2.30 4.19
CA GLY A 25 4.55 2.15 3.88
C GLY A 25 5.16 3.46 3.38
N CYS A 26 4.50 4.10 2.40
CA CYS A 26 4.94 5.38 1.85
C CYS A 26 4.94 6.49 2.92
N ALA A 27 3.94 6.51 3.80
CA ALA A 27 3.87 7.46 4.90
C ALA A 27 5.02 7.27 5.89
N GLY A 28 5.40 6.03 6.23
CA GLY A 28 6.60 5.80 7.04
C GLY A 28 7.88 6.35 6.40
N GLU A 29 8.01 6.21 5.07
CA GLU A 29 9.17 6.74 4.34
C GLU A 29 9.30 8.27 4.39
N THR A 30 8.19 9.02 4.43
CA THR A 30 8.24 10.48 4.59
C THR A 30 8.81 10.90 5.96
N TRP A 31 8.88 9.97 6.91
CA TRP A 31 9.45 10.14 8.24
C TRP A 31 10.84 9.49 8.39
N GLY A 32 11.47 9.10 7.27
CA GLY A 32 12.82 8.54 7.24
C GLY A 32 12.91 7.05 7.57
N TRP A 33 11.79 6.32 7.54
CA TRP A 33 11.75 4.88 7.81
C TRP A 33 11.64 4.06 6.54
N SER A 34 12.38 2.97 6.42
CA SER A 34 12.28 2.07 5.27
C SER A 34 11.43 0.84 5.59
N PRO A 35 10.35 0.53 4.85
CA PRO A 35 9.55 -0.66 5.08
C PRO A 35 10.30 -1.92 4.67
N VAL A 36 10.35 -2.91 5.56
CA VAL A 36 11.11 -4.16 5.34
C VAL A 36 10.24 -5.43 5.33
N LYS A 37 9.04 -5.38 5.90
CA LYS A 37 8.10 -6.51 5.94
C LYS A 37 6.67 -6.01 6.13
N ALA A 38 5.70 -6.72 5.55
CA ALA A 38 4.29 -6.41 5.79
C ALA A 38 3.37 -7.63 5.66
N HIS A 39 2.22 -7.57 6.33
CA HIS A 39 1.04 -8.37 6.05
C HIS A 39 -0.24 -7.54 6.22
N HIS A 40 -1.33 -7.98 5.60
CA HIS A 40 -2.59 -7.23 5.52
C HIS A 40 -3.77 -8.18 5.69
N TRP A 41 -3.87 -8.78 6.87
CA TRP A 41 -4.94 -9.71 7.17
C TRP A 41 -6.18 -8.94 7.62
N PRO A 42 -7.39 -9.48 7.37
CA PRO A 42 -8.59 -8.97 8.01
C PRO A 42 -8.42 -8.92 9.53
N GLY A 43 -8.69 -7.76 10.14
CA GLY A 43 -8.50 -7.53 11.57
C GLY A 43 -7.08 -7.19 12.01
N GLU A 44 -6.06 -7.43 11.18
CA GLU A 44 -4.67 -7.10 11.51
C GLU A 44 -3.81 -6.82 10.26
N GLY A 45 -3.57 -5.55 9.99
CA GLY A 45 -2.55 -5.09 9.06
C GLY A 45 -1.32 -4.62 9.81
N ARG A 46 -0.13 -5.02 9.35
CA ARG A 46 1.13 -4.63 9.98
C ARG A 46 2.21 -4.39 8.94
N ILE A 47 2.95 -3.31 9.16
CA ILE A 47 4.17 -2.98 8.43
C ILE A 47 5.28 -2.85 9.45
N THR A 48 6.41 -3.48 9.15
CA THR A 48 7.64 -3.38 9.94
C THR A 48 8.61 -2.52 9.17
N PHE A 49 9.22 -1.58 9.88
CA PHE A 49 10.18 -0.63 9.33
C PHE A 49 11.56 -0.81 9.97
N SER A 50 12.60 -0.48 9.22
CA SER A 50 13.95 -0.21 9.74
C SER A 50 14.19 1.30 9.79
N ALA A 51 14.83 1.79 10.85
CA ALA A 51 15.20 3.19 10.97
C ALA A 51 16.25 3.57 9.92
N GLY A 52 16.02 4.65 9.18
CA GLY A 52 17.06 5.36 8.46
C GLY A 52 17.84 6.33 9.36
N GLU A 53 18.86 6.97 8.79
CA GLU A 53 19.81 7.85 9.52
C GLU A 53 19.15 9.04 10.23
N HIS A 54 18.01 9.52 9.72
CA HIS A 54 17.27 10.66 10.25
C HIS A 54 15.81 10.32 10.59
N ALA A 55 15.54 9.04 10.87
CA ALA A 55 14.20 8.57 11.17
C ALA A 55 13.64 9.24 12.44
N ARG A 56 12.44 9.82 12.33
CA ARG A 56 11.68 10.37 13.46
C ARG A 56 10.44 9.53 13.65
N LEU A 57 10.12 9.15 14.88
CA LEU A 57 8.94 8.33 15.14
C LEU A 57 7.67 9.20 14.91
N PRO A 58 6.84 8.91 13.90
CA PRO A 58 5.57 9.59 13.75
C PRO A 58 4.55 9.04 14.73
N ASP A 59 3.58 9.85 15.13
CA ASP A 59 2.32 9.37 15.69
C ASP A 59 1.36 8.94 14.57
N ALA A 60 0.21 8.36 14.97
CA ALA A 60 -0.77 7.84 14.02
C ALA A 60 -1.42 8.96 13.20
N GLU A 61 -1.64 10.11 13.82
CA GLU A 61 -2.28 11.29 13.23
C GLU A 61 -1.43 11.86 12.09
N ASN A 62 -0.11 11.94 12.28
CA ASN A 62 0.81 12.40 11.25
C ASN A 62 0.87 11.45 10.05
N LEU A 63 0.86 10.13 10.28
CA LEU A 63 0.79 9.16 9.19
C LEU A 63 -0.54 9.25 8.44
N LEU A 64 -1.64 9.40 9.16
CA LEU A 64 -2.98 9.52 8.58
C LEU A 64 -3.10 10.79 7.72
N ALA A 65 -2.57 11.93 8.19
CA ALA A 65 -2.60 13.19 7.44
C ALA A 65 -1.89 13.08 6.07
N CYS A 66 -0.75 12.38 6.00
CA CYS A 66 -0.09 12.10 4.72
C CYS A 66 -1.01 11.30 3.77
N ILE A 67 -1.65 10.26 4.30
CA ILE A 67 -2.52 9.37 3.52
C ILE A 67 -3.76 10.13 3.03
N GLU A 68 -4.44 10.87 3.90
CA GLU A 68 -5.61 11.69 3.56
C GLU A 68 -5.27 12.71 2.48
N GLN A 69 -4.08 13.33 2.54
CA GLN A 69 -3.62 14.23 1.49
C GLN A 69 -3.51 13.52 0.13
N TRP A 70 -2.97 12.30 0.08
CA TRP A 70 -2.86 11.54 -1.18
C TRP A 70 -4.20 11.03 -1.68
N GLN A 71 -5.12 10.70 -0.78
CA GLN A 71 -6.50 10.35 -1.13
C GLN A 71 -7.24 11.55 -1.72
N ALA A 72 -7.11 12.74 -1.13
CA ALA A 72 -7.71 13.97 -1.63
C ALA A 72 -7.17 14.35 -3.02
N LYS A 73 -5.90 14.06 -3.31
CA LYS A 73 -5.28 14.25 -4.62
C LYS A 73 -5.65 13.15 -5.65
N ASP A 74 -6.37 12.12 -5.23
CA ASP A 74 -6.82 11.02 -6.10
C ASP A 74 -5.68 10.36 -6.89
N TYR A 75 -4.54 10.13 -6.24
CA TYR A 75 -3.34 9.60 -6.91
C TYR A 75 -3.61 8.29 -7.63
N ALA A 76 -3.47 8.32 -8.95
CA ALA A 76 -3.70 7.18 -9.82
C ALA A 76 -2.66 6.08 -9.58
N ARG A 77 -3.10 4.83 -9.59
CA ARG A 77 -2.21 3.67 -9.45
C ARG A 77 -1.30 3.55 -10.68
N ARG A 78 0.01 3.42 -10.42
CA ARG A 78 1.03 3.05 -11.40
C ARG A 78 1.43 1.58 -11.24
N ILE A 79 1.66 0.93 -12.37
CA ILE A 79 2.27 -0.41 -12.43
C ILE A 79 3.45 -0.31 -13.38
N GLU A 80 4.61 -0.75 -12.91
CA GLU A 80 5.84 -0.80 -13.69
C GLU A 80 6.45 -2.19 -13.57
N PHE A 81 7.29 -2.56 -14.53
CA PHE A 81 8.03 -3.81 -14.52
C PHE A 81 9.52 -3.51 -14.58
N ASP A 82 10.28 -4.20 -13.73
CA ASP A 82 11.75 -4.16 -13.66
C ASP A 82 12.24 -5.59 -13.86
N GLY A 83 12.58 -5.87 -15.12
CA GLY A 83 12.67 -7.24 -15.64
C GLY A 83 11.32 -7.96 -15.47
N GLU A 84 11.37 -9.12 -14.82
CA GLU A 84 10.18 -9.94 -14.54
C GLU A 84 9.41 -9.50 -13.28
N ARG A 85 9.94 -8.52 -12.53
CA ARG A 85 9.38 -8.12 -11.24
C ARG A 85 8.43 -6.94 -11.41
N ARG A 86 7.18 -7.14 -11.00
CA ARG A 86 6.15 -6.10 -10.97
C ARG A 86 6.32 -5.18 -9.77
N LYS A 87 6.29 -3.87 -10.02
CA LYS A 87 6.16 -2.81 -9.02
C LYS A 87 4.79 -2.14 -9.08
N VAL A 88 4.31 -1.65 -7.95
CA VAL A 88 3.05 -0.90 -7.84
C VAL A 88 3.27 0.30 -6.92
N GLY A 89 2.67 1.43 -7.27
CA GLY A 89 2.60 2.62 -6.42
C GLY A 89 1.45 3.52 -6.87
N PHE A 90 1.37 4.73 -6.30
CA PHE A 90 0.29 5.69 -6.55
C PHE A 90 0.85 7.08 -6.79
N GLY A 91 0.42 7.75 -7.86
CA GLY A 91 0.91 9.10 -8.20
C GLY A 91 2.43 9.14 -8.20
N GLU A 92 3.03 10.15 -7.59
CA GLU A 92 4.48 10.31 -7.48
C GLU A 92 5.13 9.52 -6.33
N LEU A 93 4.35 8.77 -5.54
CA LEU A 93 4.86 8.03 -4.37
C LEU A 93 5.82 6.90 -4.77
N PRO A 94 6.68 6.46 -3.83
CA PRO A 94 7.51 5.27 -4.01
C PRO A 94 6.71 4.05 -4.49
N MET A 95 7.35 3.22 -5.31
CA MET A 95 6.76 2.00 -5.82
C MET A 95 7.40 0.78 -5.16
N TYR A 96 6.57 -0.17 -4.74
CA TYR A 96 7.02 -1.42 -4.14
C TYR A 96 6.89 -2.60 -5.08
N PHE A 97 7.86 -3.51 -5.02
CA PHE A 97 7.72 -4.82 -5.63
C PHE A 97 6.51 -5.54 -5.04
N CYS A 98 5.55 -5.90 -5.90
CA CYS A 98 4.30 -6.50 -5.47
C CYS A 98 3.77 -7.47 -6.53
N GLY A 99 3.83 -8.77 -6.21
CA GLY A 99 3.23 -9.84 -7.01
C GLY A 99 1.74 -10.08 -6.71
N ARG A 100 1.15 -9.40 -5.72
CA ARG A 100 -0.26 -9.62 -5.39
C ARG A 100 -1.18 -8.86 -6.36
N ASN A 101 -2.21 -9.56 -6.82
CA ASN A 101 -3.30 -8.98 -7.63
C ASN A 101 -4.27 -8.11 -6.80
N THR A 102 -4.09 -8.07 -5.48
CA THR A 102 -4.90 -7.28 -4.55
C THR A 102 -4.56 -5.78 -4.59
N CYS A 103 -3.44 -5.35 -5.16
CA CYS A 103 -3.23 -3.93 -5.48
C CYS A 103 -3.95 -3.51 -6.76
N HIS A 104 -5.30 -3.50 -6.76
CA HIS A 104 -6.10 -3.21 -7.95
C HIS A 104 -6.89 -1.90 -7.93
N PHE A 105 -6.90 -1.18 -6.81
CA PHE A 105 -7.54 0.13 -6.78
C PHE A 105 -6.85 1.08 -7.75
N ARG A 106 -7.66 1.72 -8.59
CA ARG A 106 -7.15 2.62 -9.65
C ARG A 106 -6.70 3.96 -9.10
N SER A 107 -7.11 4.29 -7.88
CA SER A 107 -6.76 5.51 -7.17
C SER A 107 -6.57 5.25 -5.68
N ALA A 108 -5.74 6.07 -5.04
CA ALA A 108 -5.60 6.17 -3.59
C ALA A 108 -6.93 6.46 -2.87
N ASN A 109 -7.87 7.21 -3.46
CA ASN A 109 -9.14 7.51 -2.81
C ASN A 109 -10.04 6.27 -2.59
N LEU A 110 -9.79 5.17 -3.30
CA LEU A 110 -10.56 3.94 -3.20
C LEU A 110 -9.96 2.95 -2.18
N VAL A 111 -8.84 3.32 -1.56
CA VAL A 111 -8.04 2.41 -0.72
C VAL A 111 -8.59 2.30 0.71
N VAL A 112 -9.28 3.33 1.20
CA VAL A 112 -9.94 3.37 2.52
C VAL A 112 -11.30 4.00 2.39
#